data_AF-A0A936L2M1-F1
#
_entry.id   AF-A0A936L2M1-F1
#
_cell.length_a   1.000
_cell.length_b   1.000
_cell.length_c   1.000
_cell.angle_alpha   90.00
_cell.angle_beta   90.00
_cell.angle_gamma   90.00
#
_symmetry.space_group_name_H-M   'P 1'
#
loop_
_entity.id
_entity.type
_entity.pdbx_description
1 polymer ?
#
loop_
_entity_poly.entity_id
_entity_poly.type
_entity_poly.pdbx_seq_one_letter_code
_entity_poly.pdbx_strand_id
1 'polypeptide(L)'
;MVVDDHLILKLQKLAKLDLDFEERESMKQELEKMIGMFDKISEVNTDGLEALVYMSDSQDKLRDDEVREGLSLSTLARLAPSMEQNYVAVPKVIET
;
A
#
# COMPACT_ATOMS: atom_id res chain seq x y z
N MET A 1 -16.07 -5.77 14.78
CA MET A 1 -16.19 -5.60 13.31
C MET A 1 -16.33 -6.99 12.69
N VAL A 2 -17.23 -7.20 11.73
CA VAL A 2 -17.44 -8.53 11.12
C VAL A 2 -16.67 -8.59 9.81
N VAL A 3 -15.90 -9.67 9.59
CA VAL A 3 -15.20 -9.90 8.33
C VAL A 3 -16.09 -10.78 7.45
N ASP A 4 -16.72 -10.16 6.46
CA ASP A 4 -17.55 -10.85 5.47
C ASP A 4 -16.89 -10.87 4.08
N ASP A 5 -17.45 -11.67 3.17
CA ASP A 5 -16.85 -11.89 1.85
C ASP A 5 -16.89 -10.60 1.01
N HIS A 6 -17.87 -9.73 1.24
CA HIS A 6 -17.97 -8.44 0.59
C HIS A 6 -16.82 -7.51 1.02
N LEU A 7 -16.45 -7.51 2.30
CA LEU A 7 -15.30 -6.79 2.82
C LEU A 7 -14.00 -7.30 2.19
N ILE A 8 -13.80 -8.62 2.13
CA ILE A 8 -12.60 -9.21 1.51
C ILE A 8 -12.50 -8.82 0.04
N LEU A 9 -13.59 -8.91 -0.73
CA LEU A 9 -13.62 -8.48 -2.13
C LEU A 9 -13.30 -6.99 -2.31
N LYS A 10 -13.82 -6.14 -1.40
CA LYS A 10 -13.50 -4.71 -1.41
C LYS A 10 -12.02 -4.46 -1.14
N LEU A 11 -11.46 -5.13 -0.14
CA LEU A 11 -10.04 -5.01 0.22
C LEU A 11 -9.12 -5.52 -0.90
N GLN A 12 -9.47 -6.66 -1.51
CA GLN A 12 -8.78 -7.22 -2.66
C GLN A 12 -8.68 -6.17 -3.80
N LYS A 13 -9.81 -5.52 -4.13
CA LYS A 13 -9.85 -4.47 -5.17
C LYS A 13 -9.01 -3.23 -4.82
N LEU A 14 -9.01 -2.83 -3.55
CA LEU A 14 -8.23 -1.66 -3.08
C LEU A 14 -6.72 -1.96 -3.07
N ALA A 15 -6.34 -3.16 -2.63
CA ALA A 15 -4.95 -3.60 -2.57
C ALA A 15 -4.39 -4.04 -3.94
N LYS A 16 -5.23 -4.12 -4.98
CA LYS A 16 -4.87 -4.64 -6.32
C LYS A 16 -4.32 -6.06 -6.27
N LEU A 17 -4.88 -6.88 -5.38
CA LEU A 17 -4.58 -8.30 -5.29
C LEU A 17 -5.60 -9.09 -6.10
N ASP A 18 -5.19 -10.23 -6.63
CA ASP A 18 -6.11 -11.25 -7.11
C ASP A 18 -5.95 -12.46 -6.21
N LEU A 19 -7.05 -12.87 -5.57
CA LEU A 19 -7.08 -13.97 -4.61
C LEU A 19 -8.04 -15.03 -5.12
N ASP A 20 -7.61 -16.29 -5.07
CA ASP A 20 -8.47 -17.43 -5.34
C ASP A 20 -9.44 -17.71 -4.18
N PHE A 21 -10.27 -18.74 -4.31
CA PHE A 21 -11.27 -19.06 -3.30
C PHE A 21 -10.66 -19.53 -1.98
N GLU A 22 -9.61 -20.36 -2.03
CA GLU A 22 -8.97 -20.89 -0.82
C GLU A 22 -8.20 -19.79 -0.08
N GLU A 23 -7.51 -18.92 -0.83
CA GLU A 23 -6.81 -17.76 -0.30
C GLU A 23 -7.76 -16.77 0.38
N ARG A 24 -8.95 -16.55 -0.17
CA ARG A 24 -9.97 -15.68 0.46
C ARG A 24 -10.46 -16.23 1.79
N GLU A 25 -10.74 -17.53 1.86
CA GLU A 25 -11.18 -18.16 3.10
C GLU A 25 -10.07 -18.12 4.17
N SER A 26 -8.82 -18.38 3.79
CA SER A 26 -7.68 -18.24 4.71
C SER A 26 -7.52 -16.80 5.18
N MET A 27 -7.56 -15.83 4.27
CA MET A 27 -7.41 -14.40 4.57
C MET A 27 -8.50 -13.90 5.52
N LYS A 28 -9.72 -14.38 5.38
CA LYS A 28 -10.83 -14.06 6.28
C LYS A 28 -10.53 -14.47 7.72
N GLN A 29 -10.09 -15.72 7.92
CA GLN A 29 -9.73 -16.24 9.24
C GLN A 29 -8.54 -15.49 9.85
N GLU A 30 -7.52 -15.20 9.04
CA GLU A 30 -6.35 -14.46 9.48
C GLU A 30 -6.69 -13.02 9.87
N LEU A 31 -7.51 -12.33 9.07
CA LEU A 31 -7.94 -10.97 9.34
C LEU A 31 -8.78 -10.88 10.62
N GLU A 32 -9.69 -11.84 10.85
CA GLU A 32 -10.44 -11.93 12.11
C GLU A 32 -9.52 -12.07 13.32
N LYS A 33 -8.50 -12.93 13.21
CA LYS A 33 -7.50 -13.11 14.28
C LYS A 33 -6.69 -11.85 14.53
N MET A 34 -6.28 -11.14 13.48
CA MET A 34 -5.54 -9.88 13.60
C MET A 34 -6.40 -8.80 14.26
N ILE A 35 -7.66 -8.65 13.86
CA ILE A 35 -8.59 -7.71 14.49
C ILE A 35 -8.76 -8.04 15.98
N GLY A 36 -8.93 -9.31 16.33
CA GLY A 36 -9.00 -9.73 17.75
C GLY A 36 -7.72 -9.44 18.54
N MET A 37 -6.56 -9.34 17.90
CA MET A 37 -5.33 -8.87 18.55
C MET A 37 -5.37 -7.35 18.79
N PHE A 38 -5.88 -6.56 17.85
CA PHE A 38 -6.03 -5.10 18.01
C PHE A 38 -7.04 -4.72 19.10
N ASP A 39 -8.06 -5.54 19.34
CA ASP A 39 -9.00 -5.33 20.44
C ASP A 39 -8.28 -5.27 21.80
N LYS A 40 -7.23 -6.09 22.00
CA LYS A 40 -6.41 -6.05 23.22
C LYS A 40 -5.59 -4.77 23.37
N ILE A 41 -5.12 -4.21 22.26
CA ILE A 41 -4.38 -2.94 22.26
C ILE A 41 -5.33 -1.79 22.63
N SER A 42 -6.59 -1.90 22.21
CA SER A 42 -7.64 -0.90 22.46
C SER A 42 -8.06 -0.81 23.93
N GLU A 43 -7.69 -1.78 24.77
CA GLU A 43 -7.92 -1.74 26.23
C GLU A 43 -7.05 -0.69 26.94
N VAL A 44 -5.96 -0.23 26.30
CA VAL A 44 -5.06 0.77 26.86
C VAL A 44 -5.61 2.16 26.60
N ASN A 45 -5.89 2.91 27.67
CA ASN A 45 -6.35 4.29 27.55
C ASN A 45 -5.22 5.19 27.00
N THR A 46 -5.49 5.87 25.89
CA THR A 46 -4.59 6.83 25.24
C THR A 46 -5.17 8.24 25.17
N ASP A 47 -6.25 8.51 25.92
CA ASP A 47 -6.91 9.82 25.97
C ASP A 47 -5.93 10.93 26.39
N GLY A 48 -5.84 11.97 25.56
CA GLY A 48 -4.96 13.11 25.80
C GLY A 48 -3.49 12.90 25.44
N LEU A 49 -3.12 11.75 24.86
CA LEU A 49 -1.79 11.54 24.29
C LEU A 49 -1.76 11.95 22.82
N GLU A 50 -0.73 12.69 22.42
CA GLU A 50 -0.47 12.97 21.01
C GLU A 50 0.10 11.72 20.32
N ALA A 51 -0.37 11.46 19.10
CA ALA A 51 0.11 10.32 18.32
C ALA A 51 1.58 10.51 17.92
N LEU A 52 2.41 9.51 18.20
CA LEU A 52 3.82 9.53 17.79
C LEU A 52 3.92 9.32 16.27
N VAL A 53 4.25 10.39 15.53
CA VAL A 53 4.39 10.34 14.06
C VAL A 53 5.83 9.96 13.65
N TYR A 54 6.82 10.55 14.32
CA TYR A 54 8.24 10.29 14.07
C TYR A 54 8.96 10.05 15.40
N MET A 55 9.93 9.12 15.42
CA MET A 55 10.75 8.85 16.62
C MET A 55 11.77 9.96 16.91
N SER A 56 12.01 10.85 15.96
CA SER A 56 12.98 11.94 16.05
C SER A 56 12.28 13.29 16.00
N ASP A 57 12.80 14.26 16.75
CA ASP A 57 12.37 15.68 16.73
C ASP A 57 12.89 16.45 15.50
N SER A 58 13.18 15.74 14.41
CA SER A 58 13.76 16.31 13.19
C SER A 58 12.78 17.30 12.58
N GLN A 59 13.21 18.55 12.40
CA GLN A 59 12.45 19.54 11.66
C GLN A 59 12.46 19.22 10.17
N ASP A 60 11.44 19.70 9.45
CA ASP A 60 11.34 19.55 8.00
C ASP A 60 12.58 20.10 7.31
N LYS A 61 13.33 19.20 6.66
CA LYS A 61 14.48 19.58 5.85
C LYS A 61 14.02 19.85 4.42
N LEU A 62 13.97 21.12 4.05
CA LEU A 62 13.67 21.53 2.69
C LEU A 62 14.79 21.05 1.74
N ARG A 63 14.41 20.67 0.53
CA ARG A 63 15.32 20.37 -0.57
C ARG A 63 15.66 21.69 -1.28
N ASP A 64 16.95 21.93 -1.51
CA ASP A 64 17.41 23.05 -2.34
C ASP A 64 16.86 22.95 -3.77
N ASP A 65 16.51 24.08 -4.36
CA ASP A 65 15.96 24.16 -5.72
C ASP A 65 17.06 24.11 -6.79
N GLU A 66 17.73 22.97 -6.85
CA GLU A 66 18.82 22.71 -7.80
C GLU A 66 18.42 21.63 -8.80
N VAL A 67 18.80 21.81 -10.06
CA VAL A 67 18.62 20.82 -11.11
C VAL A 67 19.56 19.64 -10.86
N ARG A 68 19.01 18.43 -10.85
CA ARG A 68 19.77 17.18 -10.80
C ARG A 68 19.54 16.38 -12.07
N GLU A 69 20.57 15.68 -12.53
CA GLU A 69 20.41 14.75 -13.65
C GLU A 69 19.41 13.65 -13.27
N GLY A 70 18.46 13.39 -14.16
CA GLY A 70 17.47 12.33 -13.99
C GLY A 70 18.03 10.95 -14.35
N LEU A 71 17.19 9.93 -14.24
CA LEU A 71 17.50 8.57 -14.69
C LEU A 71 17.73 8.55 -16.20
N SER A 72 18.81 7.88 -16.64
CA SER A 72 19.05 7.64 -18.06
C SER A 72 18.02 6.66 -18.64
N LEU A 73 17.69 6.85 -19.92
CA LEU A 73 16.74 5.99 -20.63
C LEU A 73 17.19 4.52 -20.63
N SER A 74 18.49 4.26 -20.75
CA SER A 74 19.06 2.91 -20.69
C SER A 74 18.85 2.24 -19.33
N THR A 75 18.92 3.01 -18.24
CA THR A 75 18.64 2.51 -16.90
C THR A 75 17.15 2.21 -16.73
N LEU A 76 16.28 3.10 -17.23
CA LEU A 76 14.83 2.91 -17.18
C LEU A 76 14.42 1.67 -17.98
N ALA A 77 14.96 1.48 -19.19
CA ALA A 77 14.67 0.34 -20.03
C ALA A 77 15.09 -1.00 -19.41
N ARG A 78 16.10 -1.00 -18.53
CA ARG A 78 16.51 -2.19 -17.78
C ARG A 78 15.55 -2.52 -16.62
N LEU A 79 14.88 -1.52 -16.06
CA LEU A 79 13.96 -1.68 -14.93
C LEU A 79 12.51 -1.92 -15.36
N ALA A 80 12.12 -1.38 -16.51
CA ALA A 80 10.75 -1.46 -17.00
C ALA A 80 10.45 -2.87 -17.57
N PRO A 81 9.28 -3.46 -17.24
CA PRO A 81 8.87 -4.75 -17.81
C PRO A 81 8.70 -4.73 -19.33
N SER A 82 8.26 -3.60 -19.90
CA SER A 82 8.10 -3.42 -21.34
C SER A 82 8.31 -1.96 -21.73
N MET A 83 8.94 -1.73 -22.87
CA MET A 83 9.25 -0.40 -23.41
C MET A 83 8.97 -0.35 -24.91
N GLU A 84 8.35 0.73 -25.38
CA GLU A 84 8.14 1.01 -26.80
C GLU A 84 8.51 2.46 -27.12
N GLN A 85 9.37 2.68 -28.12
CA GLN A 85 9.75 4.02 -28.60
C GLN A 85 10.09 5.03 -27.48
N ASN A 86 10.78 4.56 -26.44
CA ASN A 86 11.18 5.32 -25.24
C ASN A 86 10.10 5.56 -24.18
N TYR A 87 8.94 4.91 -24.29
CA TYR A 87 7.85 4.93 -23.31
C TYR A 87 7.74 3.58 -22.60
N VAL A 88 7.30 3.59 -21.34
CA VAL A 88 6.90 2.36 -20.64
C VAL A 88 5.56 1.92 -21.22
N ALA A 89 5.52 0.72 -21.79
CA ALA A 89 4.31 0.19 -22.37
C ALA A 89 3.42 -0.41 -21.27
N VAL A 90 2.16 0.02 -21.22
CA VAL A 90 1.14 -0.50 -20.30
C VAL A 90 -0.12 -0.89 -21.08
N PRO A 91 -0.92 -1.86 -20.59
CA PRO A 91 -2.21 -2.15 -21.18
C PRO A 91 -3.07 -0.89 -21.27
N LYS A 92 -3.72 -0.69 -22.42
CA LYS A 92 -4.63 0.44 -22.59
C LYS A 92 -5.77 0.35 -21.57
N VAL A 93 -5.94 1.40 -20.77
CA VAL A 93 -7.10 1.53 -19.90
C VAL A 93 -8.32 1.78 -20.78
N ILE A 94 -9.22 0.81 -20.86
CA ILE A 94 -10.53 0.94 -21.48
C ILE A 94 -11.52 1.00 -20.34
N GLU A 95 -12.21 2.13 -20.17
CA GLU A 95 -13.34 2.21 -19.26
C GLU A 95 -14.49 1.38 -19.85
N THR A 96 -15.05 0.47 -19.05
CA THR A 96 -16.29 -0.27 -19.34
C THR A 96 -17.28 0.04 -18.24
#